data_AF-A0ABD1LHU3-F1
#
_entry.id   AF-A0ABD1LHU3-F1
#
_cell.length_a   1.000
_cell.length_b   1.000
_cell.length_c   1.000
_cell.angle_alpha   90.00
_cell.angle_beta   90.00
_cell.angle_gamma   90.00
#
_symmetry.space_group_name_H-M   'P 1'
#
loop_
_entity.id
_entity.type
_entity.pdbx_description
1 polymer ?
#
loop_
_entity_poly.entity_id
_entity_poly.type
_entity_poly.pdbx_seq_one_letter_code
_entity_poly.pdbx_strand_id
1 'polypeptide(L)'
;MFCDNIQTSVFKRPLIFPRSLIFAVTFMSLYSAGIALCKDIPDVEGDARFGIYSFAARFGEKRVFQICVSLFKMAFGVAFLAGVTSPSLWIKIVTTLGHSILASVLCYQAKTTNLSSKSSITSFYFLTWKLLCAEYFLMPLVR
;
A
#
# COMPACT_ATOMS: atom_id res chain seq x y z
N MET A 1 -12.76 -14.72 -19.59
CA MET A 1 -13.13 -15.69 -20.64
C MET A 1 -12.61 -15.33 -22.03
N PHE A 2 -12.72 -14.08 -22.53
CA PHE A 2 -12.13 -13.71 -23.83
C PHE A 2 -10.60 -13.45 -23.77
N CYS A 3 -10.09 -12.85 -22.68
CA CYS A 3 -8.65 -12.62 -22.51
C CYS A 3 -7.84 -13.91 -22.29
N ASP A 4 -8.47 -14.95 -21.72
CA ASP A 4 -7.80 -16.23 -21.44
C ASP A 4 -7.49 -17.00 -22.72
N ASN A 5 -8.28 -16.79 -23.77
CA ASN A 5 -8.21 -17.57 -25.01
C ASN A 5 -7.18 -17.05 -26.02
N ILE A 6 -6.76 -15.79 -25.90
CA ILE A 6 -5.72 -15.21 -26.78
C ILE A 6 -4.33 -15.68 -26.34
N GLN A 7 -4.10 -15.84 -25.03
CA GLN A 7 -2.78 -16.17 -24.47
C GLN A 7 -2.37 -17.64 -24.63
N THR A 8 -3.33 -18.57 -24.74
CA THR A 8 -3.06 -20.00 -24.94
C THR A 8 -2.50 -20.32 -26.33
N SER A 9 -2.75 -19.46 -27.32
CA SER A 9 -2.30 -19.68 -28.71
C SER A 9 -0.80 -19.47 -28.92
N VAL A 10 -0.16 -18.60 -28.12
CA VAL A 10 1.25 -18.20 -28.32
C VAL A 10 2.21 -18.99 -27.41
N PHE A 11 1.84 -19.27 -26.15
CA PHE A 11 2.79 -19.77 -25.15
C PHE A 11 2.76 -21.28 -24.86
N LYS A 12 1.78 -22.04 -25.38
CA LYS A 12 1.60 -23.51 -25.21
C LYS A 12 1.74 -24.06 -23.78
N ARG A 13 1.78 -23.22 -22.75
CA ARG A 13 1.82 -23.58 -21.32
C ARG A 13 0.91 -22.65 -20.53
N PRO A 14 0.22 -23.16 -19.49
CA PRO A 14 -0.53 -22.30 -18.59
C PRO A 14 0.42 -21.29 -17.92
N LEU A 15 0.02 -20.02 -17.88
CA LEU A 15 0.78 -18.97 -17.19
C LEU A 15 0.70 -19.22 -15.68
N ILE A 16 1.79 -19.70 -15.09
CA ILE A 16 1.93 -19.88 -13.64
C ILE A 16 2.78 -18.72 -13.12
N PHE A 17 2.16 -17.77 -12.46
CA PHE A 17 2.88 -16.66 -11.84
C PHE A 17 3.50 -17.11 -10.50
N PRO A 18 4.78 -16.75 -10.22
CA PRO A 18 5.39 -17.08 -8.95
C PRO A 18 4.70 -16.31 -7.80
N ARG A 19 4.66 -16.92 -6.61
CA ARG A 19 3.99 -16.34 -5.43
C ARG A 19 4.56 -14.97 -5.08
N SER A 20 5.87 -14.81 -5.17
CA SER A 20 6.58 -13.54 -4.97
C SER A 20 6.10 -12.44 -5.91
N LEU A 21 5.79 -12.74 -7.18
CA LEU A 21 5.26 -11.75 -8.12
C LEU A 21 3.83 -11.37 -7.78
N ILE A 22 2.96 -12.34 -7.48
CA ILE A 22 1.57 -12.07 -7.09
C ILE A 22 1.54 -11.20 -5.83
N PHE A 23 2.38 -11.53 -4.84
CA PHE A 23 2.56 -10.74 -3.64
C PHE A 23 3.01 -9.31 -3.97
N ALA A 24 4.11 -9.15 -4.70
CA ALA A 24 4.66 -7.84 -5.03
C ALA A 24 3.65 -6.97 -5.78
N VAL A 25 2.99 -7.49 -6.82
CA VAL A 25 1.98 -6.75 -7.59
C VAL A 25 0.81 -6.32 -6.71
N THR A 26 0.29 -7.23 -5.87
CA THR A 26 -0.84 -6.94 -4.99
C THR A 26 -0.47 -5.89 -3.95
N PHE A 27 0.66 -6.06 -3.28
CA PHE A 27 1.16 -5.12 -2.28
C PHE A 27 1.37 -3.74 -2.91
N MET A 28 2.13 -3.68 -4.02
CA MET A 28 2.46 -2.43 -4.69
C MET A 28 1.21 -1.71 -5.20
N SER A 29 0.24 -2.45 -5.75
CA SER A 29 -1.00 -1.85 -6.25
C SER A 29 -1.81 -1.20 -5.12
N LEU A 30 -2.00 -1.91 -3.99
CA LEU A 30 -2.70 -1.37 -2.82
C LEU A 30 -1.94 -0.17 -2.21
N TYR A 31 -0.63 -0.30 -2.05
CA TYR A 31 0.20 0.74 -1.44
C TYR A 31 0.28 2.00 -2.31
N SER A 32 0.52 1.84 -3.62
CA SER A 32 0.55 2.96 -4.56
C SER A 32 -0.79 3.68 -4.66
N ALA A 33 -1.91 2.95 -4.62
CA ALA A 33 -3.24 3.57 -4.53
C ALA A 33 -3.40 4.37 -3.23
N GLY A 34 -2.91 3.85 -2.10
CA GLY A 34 -2.88 4.56 -0.83
C GLY A 34 -2.06 5.85 -0.90
N ILE A 35 -0.83 5.80 -1.42
CA ILE A 35 0.02 7.00 -1.60
C ILE A 35 -0.67 8.02 -2.51
N ALA A 36 -1.25 7.58 -3.63
CA ALA A 36 -1.92 8.46 -4.58
C ALA A 36 -3.11 9.20 -3.95
N LEU A 37 -3.88 8.55 -3.08
CA LEU A 37 -4.93 9.22 -2.33
C LEU A 37 -4.36 10.11 -1.21
N CYS A 38 -3.28 9.68 -0.56
CA CYS A 38 -2.66 10.44 0.54
C CYS A 38 -2.07 11.77 0.07
N LYS A 39 -1.44 11.80 -1.12
CA LYS A 39 -0.84 13.03 -1.68
C LYS A 39 -1.89 14.09 -1.99
N ASP A 40 -3.08 13.67 -2.44
CA ASP A 40 -4.13 14.60 -2.86
C ASP A 40 -4.77 15.33 -1.66
N ILE A 41 -4.59 14.85 -0.42
CA ILE A 41 -5.16 15.46 0.79
C ILE A 41 -4.50 16.83 1.10
N PRO A 42 -3.17 16.95 1.28
CA PRO A 42 -2.55 18.26 1.52
C PRO A 42 -2.67 19.20 0.30
N ASP A 43 -2.88 18.65 -0.89
CA ASP A 43 -2.96 19.39 -2.16
C ASP A 43 -4.35 20.00 -2.42
N VAL A 44 -5.41 19.64 -1.67
CA VAL A 44 -6.80 20.10 -1.88
C VAL A 44 -6.91 21.63 -2.01
N GLU A 45 -6.30 22.39 -1.10
CA GLU A 45 -6.37 23.86 -1.15
C GLU A 45 -5.62 24.45 -2.35
N GLY A 46 -4.56 23.78 -2.81
CA GLY A 46 -3.82 24.19 -4.01
C GLY A 46 -4.65 23.93 -5.26
N ASP A 47 -5.16 22.71 -5.39
CA ASP A 47 -6.01 22.28 -6.51
C ASP A 47 -7.25 23.16 -6.68
N ALA A 48 -7.90 23.51 -5.57
CA ALA A 48 -9.08 24.38 -5.58
C ALA A 48 -8.79 25.78 -6.14
N ARG A 49 -7.60 26.35 -5.92
CA ARG A 49 -7.22 27.66 -6.48
C ARG A 49 -7.07 27.63 -8.01
N PHE A 50 -6.78 26.47 -8.58
CA PHE A 50 -6.66 26.26 -10.03
C PHE A 50 -7.92 25.63 -10.64
N GLY A 51 -9.01 25.51 -9.88
CA GLY A 51 -10.27 24.93 -10.35
C GLY A 51 -10.25 23.40 -10.53
N ILE A 52 -9.26 22.71 -9.95
CA ILE A 52 -9.16 21.26 -9.97
C ILE A 52 -9.86 20.69 -8.74
N TYR A 53 -10.80 19.76 -8.96
CA TYR A 53 -11.52 19.09 -7.88
C TYR A 53 -11.00 17.66 -7.70
N SER A 54 -9.95 17.51 -6.89
CA SER A 54 -9.37 16.21 -6.51
C SER A 54 -10.36 15.32 -5.75
N PHE A 55 -10.01 14.03 -5.58
CA PHE A 55 -10.87 13.09 -4.86
C PHE A 55 -11.12 13.53 -3.41
N ALA A 56 -10.10 14.09 -2.75
CA ALA A 56 -10.19 14.67 -1.41
C ALA A 56 -11.07 15.94 -1.37
N ALA A 57 -11.02 16.78 -2.42
CA ALA A 57 -11.90 17.95 -2.52
C ALA A 57 -13.40 17.56 -2.65
N ARG A 58 -13.72 16.44 -3.32
CA ARG A 58 -15.10 15.99 -3.53
C ARG A 58 -15.70 15.22 -2.36
N PHE A 59 -14.92 14.33 -1.76
CA PHE A 59 -15.41 13.41 -0.71
C PHE A 59 -15.03 13.82 0.72
N GLY A 60 -14.19 14.84 0.85
CA GLY A 60 -13.69 15.36 2.12
C GLY A 60 -12.42 14.65 2.59
N GLU A 61 -11.47 15.44 3.08
CA GLU A 61 -10.14 15.00 3.51
C GLU A 61 -10.20 13.85 4.53
N LYS A 62 -11.10 13.91 5.51
CA LYS A 62 -11.25 12.87 6.54
C LYS A 62 -11.64 11.51 5.98
N ARG A 63 -12.57 11.47 5.02
CA ARG A 63 -12.99 10.20 4.42
C ARG A 63 -11.89 9.62 3.53
N VAL A 64 -11.23 10.47 2.74
CA VAL A 64 -10.12 10.04 1.88
C VAL A 64 -8.92 9.56 2.70
N PHE A 65 -8.61 10.22 3.82
CA PHE A 65 -7.58 9.75 4.75
C PHE A 65 -7.90 8.36 5.30
N GLN A 66 -9.15 8.10 5.70
CA GLN A 66 -9.56 6.78 6.18
C GLN A 66 -9.45 5.69 5.11
N ILE A 67 -9.82 6.00 3.86
CA ILE A 67 -9.67 5.08 2.72
C ILE A 67 -8.20 4.79 2.47
N CYS A 68 -7.36 5.82 2.43
CA CYS A 68 -5.92 5.73 2.28
C CYS A 68 -5.29 4.83 3.36
N VAL A 69 -5.59 5.08 4.64
CA VAL A 69 -5.11 4.25 5.76
C VAL A 69 -5.60 2.80 5.64
N SER A 70 -6.85 2.59 5.19
CA SER A 70 -7.38 1.25 4.95
C SER A 70 -6.58 0.50 3.88
N LEU A 71 -6.26 1.15 2.76
CA LEU A 71 -5.44 0.58 1.68
C LEU A 71 -4.05 0.16 2.18
N PHE A 72 -3.39 1.01 2.94
CA PHE A 72 -2.09 0.67 3.53
C PHE A 72 -2.19 -0.51 4.51
N LYS A 73 -3.23 -0.56 5.35
CA LYS A 73 -3.46 -1.69 6.26
C LYS A 73 -3.72 -2.99 5.49
N MET A 74 -4.46 -2.94 4.40
CA MET A 74 -4.68 -4.11 3.54
C MET A 74 -3.37 -4.57 2.88
N ALA A 75 -2.54 -3.65 2.40
CA ALA A 75 -1.22 -3.97 1.85
C ALA A 75 -0.34 -4.69 2.88
N PHE A 76 -0.23 -4.15 4.10
CA PHE A 76 0.51 -4.82 5.18
C PHE A 76 -0.15 -6.14 5.64
N GLY A 77 -1.48 -6.26 5.56
CA GLY A 77 -2.18 -7.52 5.80
C GLY A 77 -1.79 -8.60 4.79
N VAL A 78 -1.68 -8.24 3.51
CA VAL A 78 -1.18 -9.14 2.46
C VAL A 78 0.27 -9.54 2.73
N ALA A 79 1.13 -8.60 3.13
CA ALA A 79 2.53 -8.88 3.48
C ALA A 79 2.66 -9.81 4.71
N PHE A 80 1.86 -9.57 5.74
CA PHE A 80 1.78 -10.45 6.91
C PHE A 80 1.40 -11.87 6.52
N LEU A 81 0.32 -12.04 5.73
CA LEU A 81 -0.13 -13.36 5.29
C LEU A 81 0.93 -14.07 4.45
N ALA A 82 1.59 -13.34 3.54
CA ALA A 82 2.68 -13.88 2.74
C ALA A 82 3.83 -14.38 3.63
N GLY A 83 4.21 -13.61 4.66
CA GLY A 83 5.22 -14.01 5.63
C GLY A 83 4.87 -15.28 6.42
N VAL A 84 3.61 -15.42 6.88
CA VAL A 84 3.14 -16.59 7.64
C VAL A 84 3.21 -17.88 6.82
N THR A 85 3.03 -17.78 5.50
CA THR A 85 3.08 -18.93 4.57
C THR A 85 4.49 -19.40 4.22
N SER A 86 5.54 -18.71 4.68
CA SER A 86 6.93 -19.09 4.38
C SER A 86 7.29 -20.46 4.99
N PRO A 87 8.00 -21.34 4.24
CA PRO A 87 8.38 -22.67 4.74
C PRO A 87 9.56 -22.63 5.73
N SER A 88 10.39 -21.58 5.69
CA SER A 88 11.53 -21.42 6.61
C SER A 88 11.09 -20.69 7.87
N LEU A 89 11.30 -21.30 9.04
CA LEU A 89 10.91 -20.73 10.33
C LEU A 89 11.60 -19.39 10.61
N TRP A 90 12.89 -19.27 10.29
CA TRP A 90 13.63 -18.01 10.44
C TRP A 90 13.07 -16.90 9.55
N ILE A 91 12.84 -17.21 8.27
CA ILE A 91 12.28 -16.24 7.32
C ILE A 91 10.87 -15.84 7.76
N LYS A 92 10.03 -16.82 8.12
CA LYS A 92 8.68 -16.60 8.63
C LYS A 92 8.66 -15.62 9.80
N ILE A 93 9.52 -15.83 10.80
CA ILE A 93 9.59 -14.95 11.98
C ILE A 93 9.99 -13.54 11.54
N VAL A 94 11.08 -13.41 10.76
CA VAL A 94 11.60 -12.11 10.32
C VAL A 94 10.58 -11.34 9.50
N THR A 95 9.97 -11.96 8.48
CA THR A 95 8.99 -11.29 7.61
C THR A 95 7.73 -10.94 8.39
N THR A 96 7.18 -11.88 9.16
CA THR A 96 5.92 -11.67 9.88
C THR A 96 6.07 -10.56 10.92
N LEU A 97 7.15 -10.58 11.72
CA LEU A 97 7.41 -9.53 12.69
C LEU A 97 7.74 -8.20 12.02
N GLY A 98 8.56 -8.20 10.97
CA GLY A 98 8.92 -7.01 10.21
C GLY A 98 7.68 -6.28 9.68
N HIS A 99 6.81 -6.97 8.94
CA HIS A 99 5.58 -6.38 8.41
C HIS A 99 4.63 -5.94 9.53
N SER A 100 4.55 -6.69 10.63
CA SER A 100 3.71 -6.32 11.79
C SER A 100 4.18 -5.04 12.48
N ILE A 101 5.50 -4.83 12.59
CA ILE A 101 6.09 -3.62 13.16
C ILE A 101 5.77 -2.42 12.25
N LEU A 102 5.99 -2.55 10.94
CA LEU A 102 5.69 -1.48 9.98
C LEU A 102 4.19 -1.12 9.98
N ALA A 103 3.31 -2.13 10.01
CA ALA A 103 1.87 -1.94 10.13
C ALA A 103 1.47 -1.25 11.44
N SER A 104 2.13 -1.58 12.55
CA SER A 104 1.89 -0.98 13.85
C SER A 104 2.30 0.49 13.88
N VAL A 105 3.47 0.82 13.31
CA VAL A 105 3.93 2.21 13.16
C VAL A 105 2.94 3.02 12.32
N LEU A 106 2.50 2.47 11.19
CA LEU A 106 1.47 3.08 10.35
C LEU A 106 0.18 3.34 11.14
N CYS A 107 -0.34 2.32 11.84
CA CYS A 107 -1.58 2.42 12.59
C CYS A 107 -1.49 3.43 13.74
N TYR A 108 -0.34 3.48 14.43
CA TYR A 108 -0.08 4.46 15.47
C TYR A 108 -0.09 5.87 14.89
N GLN A 109 0.69 6.10 13.83
CA GLN A 109 0.80 7.43 13.22
C GLN A 109 -0.51 7.88 12.56
N ALA A 110 -1.30 6.97 11.99
CA ALA A 110 -2.62 7.27 11.47
C ALA A 110 -3.60 7.75 12.56
N LYS A 111 -3.46 7.25 13.80
CA LYS A 111 -4.30 7.67 14.94
C LYS A 111 -3.88 9.01 15.53
N THR A 112 -2.59 9.34 15.50
CA THR A 112 -2.04 10.60 16.06
C THR A 112 -2.05 11.75 15.06
N THR A 113 -2.27 11.47 13.76
CA THR A 113 -2.32 12.49 12.72
C THR A 113 -3.52 13.41 12.91
N ASN A 114 -3.25 14.72 13.02
CA ASN A 114 -4.28 15.74 13.12
C ASN A 114 -4.65 16.24 11.71
N LEU A 115 -5.85 15.89 11.26
CA LEU A 115 -6.35 16.26 9.93
C LEU A 115 -6.67 17.75 9.78
N SER A 116 -6.73 18.53 10.86
CA SER A 116 -6.86 19.99 10.76
C SER A 116 -5.52 20.69 10.51
N SER A 117 -4.40 19.94 10.56
CA SER A 117 -3.05 20.49 10.37
C SER A 117 -2.41 19.90 9.12
N LYS A 118 -2.21 20.73 8.10
CA LYS A 118 -1.49 20.34 6.88
C LYS A 118 -0.10 19.78 7.16
N SER A 119 0.62 20.39 8.10
CA SER A 119 1.95 19.90 8.50
C SER A 119 1.90 18.47 9.06
N SER A 120 0.86 18.15 9.83
CA SER A 120 0.65 16.78 10.35
C SER A 120 0.33 15.79 9.24
N ILE A 121 -0.54 16.15 8.29
CA ILE A 121 -0.88 15.33 7.13
C ILE A 121 0.35 15.10 6.24
N THR A 122 1.10 16.15 5.92
CA THR A 122 2.32 16.07 5.13
C THR A 122 3.38 15.20 5.81
N SER A 123 3.51 15.30 7.13
CA SER A 123 4.41 14.44 7.92
C SER A 123 4.00 12.97 7.83
N PHE A 124 2.71 12.67 7.92
CA PHE A 124 2.17 11.32 7.72
C PHE A 124 2.44 10.83 6.29
N TYR A 125 2.21 11.66 5.27
CA TYR A 125 2.52 11.34 3.88
C TYR A 125 4.00 10.97 3.68
N PHE A 126 4.94 11.77 4.19
CA PHE A 126 6.37 11.41 4.11
C PHE A 126 6.73 10.15 4.90
N LEU A 127 6.05 9.88 6.00
CA LEU A 127 6.22 8.62 6.72
C LEU A 127 5.82 7.43 5.85
N THR A 128 4.75 7.51 5.05
CA THR A 128 4.36 6.41 4.15
C THR A 128 5.47 6.06 3.17
N TRP A 129 6.16 7.05 2.60
CA TRP A 129 7.33 6.81 1.75
C TRP A 129 8.47 6.10 2.51
N LYS A 130 8.75 6.49 3.75
CA LYS A 130 9.76 5.81 4.58
C LYS A 130 9.39 4.36 4.86
N LEU A 131 8.11 4.10 5.15
CA LEU A 131 7.61 2.74 5.39
C LEU A 131 7.68 1.88 4.12
N LEU A 132 7.38 2.43 2.94
CA LEU A 132 7.55 1.73 1.66
C LEU A 132 9.02 1.37 1.41
N CYS A 133 9.93 2.31 1.66
CA CYS A 133 11.37 2.05 1.57
C CYS A 133 11.80 0.92 2.50
N ALA A 134 11.32 0.90 3.76
CA ALA A 134 11.61 -0.17 4.70
C ALA A 134 11.05 -1.52 4.22
N GLU A 135 9.83 -1.51 3.67
CA GLU A 135 9.18 -2.71 3.13
C GLU A 135 9.95 -3.33 1.96
N TYR A 136 10.58 -2.52 1.09
CA TYR A 136 11.40 -3.05 -0.01
C TYR A 136 12.57 -3.91 0.45
N PHE A 137 13.06 -3.76 1.69
CA PHE A 137 14.07 -4.66 2.25
C PHE A 137 13.48 -6.02 2.68
N LEU A 138 12.21 -6.06 3.07
CA LEU A 138 11.51 -7.28 3.49
C LEU A 138 10.94 -8.06 2.31
N MET A 139 10.50 -7.37 1.26
CA MET A 139 9.83 -7.95 0.09
C MET A 139 10.59 -9.13 -0.57
N PRO A 140 11.93 -9.11 -0.74
CA PRO A 140 12.68 -10.22 -1.32
C PRO A 140 12.70 -11.50 -0.47
N LEU A 141 12.34 -11.42 0.82
CA LEU A 141 12.30 -12.56 1.72
C LEU A 141 11.03 -13.41 1.53
N VAL A 142 10.00 -12.84 0.89
CA VAL A 142 8.79 -13.57 0.49
C VAL A 142 9.08 -14.37 -0.78
N ARG A 143 9.11 -15.70 -0.65
CA ARG A 143 9.38 -16.66 -1.74
C ARG A 143 8.15 -17.49 -2.10
#